data_AF-A0A417YJT8-F1
#
_entry.id   AF-A0A417YJT8-F1
#
_cell.length_a   1.000
_cell.length_b   1.000
_cell.length_c   1.000
_cell.angle_alpha   90.00
_cell.angle_beta   90.00
_cell.angle_gamma   90.00
#
_symmetry.space_group_name_H-M   'P 1'
#
loop_
_entity.id
_entity.type
_entity.pdbx_description
1 polymer ?
#
loop_
_entity_poly.entity_id
_entity_poly.type
_entity_poly.pdbx_seq_one_letter_code
_entity_poly.pdbx_strand_id
1 'polypeptide(L)'
;MIAISILGVFAIISALIYLVFHFIKKLKDKERVLSKKIFYPFLIGGFVLIIIGSAEIGTQARLNEALEDVEVLTTENKSLESEKDELETALLELETEHEEDVSGLEDEVKKLSSENDDYKKQIASLESQDAEIEELEKKVSELTAENKELDSEVSSLESQLASAKAAPPTSTASASTGGSSGSSGSSSSSGSTTASTDVYYKNCTEARNAGAAPVYKGDPGYASHLDRDGDGVGCE
;
A
#
# COMPACT_ATOMS: atom_id res chain seq x y z
N MET A 1 -15.59 50.15 49.71
CA MET A 1 -15.15 49.33 50.88
C MET A 1 -13.73 49.66 51.33
N ILE A 2 -12.73 49.73 50.43
CA ILE A 2 -11.35 50.15 50.77
C ILE A 2 -11.31 51.53 51.46
N ALA A 3 -12.09 52.50 50.96
CA ALA A 3 -12.20 53.82 51.59
C ALA A 3 -12.72 53.79 53.04
N ILE A 4 -13.56 52.81 53.40
CA ILE A 4 -14.12 52.65 54.75
C ILE A 4 -13.06 52.06 55.70
N SER A 5 -12.27 51.09 55.22
CA SER A 5 -11.13 50.54 55.96
C SER A 5 -10.06 51.61 56.22
N ILE A 6 -9.73 52.42 55.21
CA ILE A 6 -8.80 53.56 55.34
C ILE A 6 -9.29 54.57 56.39
N LEU A 7 -10.59 54.89 56.38
CA LEU A 7 -11.19 55.81 57.35
C LEU A 7 -11.17 55.23 58.78
N GLY A 8 -11.32 53.91 58.92
CA GLY A 8 -11.11 53.19 60.17
C GLY A 8 -9.67 53.27 60.68
N VAL A 9 -8.68 53.10 59.80
CA VAL A 9 -7.25 53.26 60.14
C VAL A 9 -6.95 54.69 60.62
N PHE A 10 -7.49 55.71 59.94
CA PHE A 10 -7.35 57.11 60.37
C PHE A 10 -8.01 57.38 61.73
N ALA A 11 -9.16 56.74 62.03
CA ALA A 11 -9.81 56.84 63.33
C ALA A 11 -8.96 56.22 64.46
N ILE A 12 -8.29 55.10 64.20
CA ILE A 12 -7.35 54.49 65.16
C ILE A 12 -6.11 55.35 65.35
N ILE A 13 -5.50 55.84 64.26
CA ILE A 13 -4.31 56.70 64.31
C ILE A 13 -4.60 57.98 65.09
N SER A 14 -5.75 58.62 64.85
CA SER A 14 -6.15 59.82 65.59
C SER A 14 -6.38 59.54 67.08
N ALA A 15 -6.94 58.37 67.44
CA ALA A 15 -7.05 57.94 68.84
C ALA A 15 -5.68 57.70 69.50
N LEU A 16 -4.72 57.09 68.79
CA LEU A 16 -3.35 56.88 69.27
C LEU A 16 -2.59 58.19 69.45
N ILE A 17 -2.70 59.12 68.49
CA ILE A 17 -2.13 60.48 68.60
C ILE A 17 -2.72 61.20 69.81
N TYR A 18 -4.04 61.09 70.02
CA TYR A 18 -4.71 61.65 71.19
C TYR A 18 -4.18 61.05 72.52
N LEU A 19 -3.91 59.75 72.56
CA LEU A 19 -3.32 59.07 73.72
C LEU A 19 -1.89 59.56 73.98
N VAL A 20 -1.04 59.64 72.95
CA VAL A 20 0.34 60.14 73.08
C VAL A 20 0.33 61.58 73.58
N PHE A 21 -0.51 62.44 73.00
CA PHE A 21 -0.67 63.82 73.45
C PHE A 21 -1.15 63.89 74.90
N HIS A 22 -2.11 63.05 75.30
CA HIS A 22 -2.55 62.94 76.68
C HIS A 22 -1.41 62.53 77.61
N PHE A 23 -0.59 61.55 77.22
CA PHE A 23 0.53 61.05 78.02
C PHE A 23 1.62 62.12 78.21
N ILE A 24 2.01 62.82 77.14
CA ILE A 24 2.94 63.96 77.21
C ILE A 24 2.40 65.03 78.17
N LYS A 25 1.10 65.32 78.10
CA LYS A 25 0.49 66.33 78.98
C LYS A 25 0.35 65.84 80.43
N LYS A 26 0.13 64.55 80.64
CA LYS A 26 0.06 63.91 81.97
C LYS A 26 1.42 63.85 82.66
N LEU A 27 2.52 63.77 81.88
CA LEU A 27 3.89 63.92 82.41
C LEU A 27 4.15 65.34 82.94
N LYS A 28 3.44 66.35 82.41
CA LYS A 28 3.55 67.76 82.81
C LYS A 28 2.58 68.15 83.95
N ASP A 29 1.35 67.66 83.88
CA ASP A 29 0.30 67.85 84.89
C ASP A 29 -0.21 66.47 85.38
N LYS A 30 0.21 66.04 86.59
CA LYS A 30 -0.08 64.68 87.11
C LYS A 30 -1.58 64.39 87.33
N GLU A 31 -2.43 65.40 87.41
CA GLU A 31 -3.86 65.25 87.72
C GLU A 31 -4.76 64.98 86.51
N ARG A 32 -4.24 64.99 85.27
CA ARG A 32 -5.09 64.80 84.07
C ARG A 32 -5.50 63.35 83.86
N VAL A 33 -6.82 63.13 83.78
CA VAL A 33 -7.44 61.83 83.47
C VAL A 33 -7.78 61.73 81.98
N LEU A 34 -7.66 60.53 81.40
CA LEU A 34 -7.97 60.28 79.98
C LEU A 34 -9.48 60.37 79.75
N SER A 35 -9.92 61.10 78.71
CA SER A 35 -11.34 61.15 78.34
C SER A 35 -11.77 59.84 77.67
N LYS A 36 -12.30 58.92 78.48
CA LYS A 36 -12.82 57.62 78.02
C LYS A 36 -13.94 57.79 76.99
N LYS A 37 -14.69 58.89 77.06
CA LYS A 37 -15.81 59.22 76.15
C LYS A 37 -15.36 59.61 74.74
N ILE A 38 -14.10 59.98 74.54
CA ILE A 38 -13.56 60.38 73.23
C ILE A 38 -12.65 59.28 72.69
N PHE A 39 -11.79 58.72 73.54
CA PHE A 39 -10.80 57.75 73.12
C PHE A 39 -11.40 56.40 72.68
N TYR A 40 -12.23 55.77 73.51
CA TYR A 40 -12.77 54.44 73.22
C TYR A 40 -13.73 54.40 72.01
N PRO A 41 -14.64 55.36 71.77
CA PRO A 41 -15.50 55.27 70.58
C PRO A 41 -14.73 55.42 69.27
N PHE A 42 -13.69 56.24 69.21
CA PHE A 42 -12.85 56.35 68.02
C PHE A 42 -11.97 55.12 67.80
N LEU A 43 -11.40 54.55 68.88
CA LEU A 43 -10.61 53.33 68.80
C LEU A 43 -11.47 52.13 68.38
N ILE A 44 -12.57 51.87 69.10
CA ILE A 44 -13.47 50.74 68.85
C ILE A 44 -14.17 50.92 67.52
N GLY A 45 -14.66 52.13 67.21
CA GLY A 45 -15.27 52.45 65.92
C GLY A 45 -14.29 52.26 64.76
N GLY A 46 -13.03 52.65 64.92
CA GLY A 46 -11.99 52.41 63.92
C GLY A 46 -11.72 50.93 63.67
N PHE A 47 -11.64 50.11 64.73
CA PHE A 47 -11.49 48.65 64.59
C PHE A 47 -12.70 48.00 63.91
N VAL A 48 -13.92 48.42 64.25
CA VAL A 48 -15.15 47.90 63.62
C VAL A 48 -15.18 48.25 62.13
N LEU A 49 -14.80 49.49 61.74
CA LEU A 49 -14.72 49.90 60.34
C LEU A 49 -13.66 49.14 59.55
N ILE A 50 -12.53 48.81 60.17
CA ILE A 50 -11.50 47.97 59.55
C ILE A 50 -12.01 46.54 59.35
N ILE A 51 -12.67 45.95 60.35
CA ILE A 51 -13.21 44.57 60.26
C ILE A 51 -14.28 44.47 59.18
N ILE A 52 -15.19 45.46 59.10
CA ILE A 52 -16.22 45.51 58.06
C ILE A 52 -15.58 45.76 56.68
N GLY A 53 -14.58 46.63 56.61
CA GLY A 53 -13.90 46.96 55.35
C GLY A 53 -12.93 45.89 54.85
N SER A 54 -12.44 44.98 55.70
CA SER A 54 -11.45 43.96 55.35
C SER A 54 -12.05 42.62 54.90
N ALA A 55 -13.34 42.36 55.19
CA ALA A 55 -14.02 41.13 54.80
C ALA A 55 -14.13 40.92 53.27
N GLU A 56 -14.00 41.98 52.47
CA GLU A 56 -14.22 41.96 51.01
C GLU A 56 -12.92 41.89 50.17
N ILE A 57 -11.74 42.09 50.77
CA ILE A 57 -10.49 42.30 50.00
C ILE A 57 -9.97 40.97 49.42
N GLY A 58 -10.09 39.87 50.17
CA GLY A 58 -9.70 38.55 49.70
C GLY A 58 -10.71 37.90 48.75
N THR A 59 -11.99 38.27 48.87
CA THR A 59 -13.08 37.70 48.04
C THR A 59 -13.10 38.31 46.65
N GLN A 60 -12.80 39.62 46.51
CA GLN A 60 -12.78 40.28 45.20
C GLN A 60 -11.65 39.76 44.29
N ALA A 61 -10.47 39.50 44.85
CA ALA A 61 -9.36 38.93 44.08
C ALA A 61 -9.68 37.53 43.54
N ARG A 62 -10.27 36.68 44.40
CA ARG A 62 -10.72 35.33 44.00
C ARG A 62 -11.85 35.33 42.98
N LEU A 63 -12.73 36.33 43.04
CA LEU A 63 -13.78 36.50 42.04
C LEU A 63 -13.21 36.87 40.68
N ASN A 64 -12.21 37.76 40.63
CA ASN A 64 -11.56 38.14 39.38
C ASN A 64 -10.78 36.97 38.76
N GLU A 65 -10.05 36.20 39.58
CA GLU A 65 -9.35 34.98 39.16
C GLU A 65 -10.33 33.93 38.61
N ALA A 66 -11.44 33.68 39.32
CA ALA A 66 -12.48 32.76 38.85
C ALA A 66 -13.16 33.22 37.55
N LEU A 67 -13.28 34.54 37.32
CA LEU A 67 -13.82 35.07 36.06
C LEU A 67 -12.85 34.85 34.90
N GLU A 68 -11.55 35.03 35.12
CA GLU A 68 -10.51 34.75 34.14
C GLU A 68 -10.46 33.26 33.78
N ASP A 69 -10.51 32.38 34.78
CA ASP A 69 -10.57 30.93 34.58
C ASP A 69 -11.80 30.49 33.76
N VAL A 70 -12.97 31.08 34.01
CA VAL A 70 -14.19 30.79 33.23
C VAL A 70 -14.04 31.23 31.78
N GLU A 71 -13.40 32.37 31.52
CA GLU A 71 -13.13 32.84 30.16
C GLU A 71 -12.19 31.87 29.44
N VAL A 72 -11.08 31.46 30.08
CA VAL A 72 -10.13 30.49 29.54
C VAL A 72 -10.83 29.16 29.25
N LEU A 73 -11.55 28.59 30.21
CA LEU A 73 -12.30 27.35 30.03
C LEU A 73 -13.34 27.45 28.91
N THR A 74 -13.97 28.62 28.74
CA THR A 74 -14.93 28.84 27.63
C THR A 74 -14.21 28.80 26.29
N THR A 75 -13.03 29.42 26.19
CA THR A 75 -12.24 29.39 24.96
C THR A 75 -11.72 27.98 24.63
N GLU A 76 -11.28 27.24 25.64
CA GLU A 76 -10.80 25.86 25.48
C GLU A 76 -11.93 24.92 25.06
N ASN A 77 -13.11 25.01 25.70
CA ASN A 77 -14.28 24.22 25.30
C ASN A 77 -14.69 24.49 23.85
N LYS A 78 -14.64 25.76 23.41
CA LYS A 78 -14.93 26.10 22.02
C LYS A 78 -13.89 25.54 21.05
N SER A 79 -12.61 25.52 21.44
CA SER A 79 -11.55 24.89 20.65
C SER A 79 -11.78 23.39 20.53
N LEU A 80 -12.08 22.72 21.63
CA LEU A 80 -12.37 21.28 21.67
C LEU A 80 -13.62 20.91 20.87
N GLU A 81 -14.66 21.75 20.87
CA GLU A 81 -15.82 21.58 20.00
C GLU A 81 -15.42 21.66 18.52
N SER A 82 -14.56 22.62 18.14
CA SER A 82 -14.06 22.72 16.77
C SER A 82 -13.23 21.50 16.36
N GLU A 83 -12.32 21.04 17.23
CA GLU A 83 -11.50 19.84 16.98
C GLU A 83 -12.37 18.58 16.86
N LYS A 84 -13.43 18.48 17.68
CA LYS A 84 -14.40 17.39 17.59
C LYS A 84 -15.12 17.40 16.24
N ASP A 85 -15.61 18.55 15.79
CA ASP A 85 -16.33 18.68 14.53
C ASP A 85 -15.41 18.36 13.32
N GLU A 86 -14.13 18.77 13.39
CA GLU A 86 -13.12 18.41 12.40
C GLU A 86 -12.86 16.89 12.36
N LEU A 87 -12.73 16.26 13.53
CA LEU A 87 -12.49 14.82 13.63
C LEU A 87 -13.71 14.01 13.16
N GLU A 88 -14.93 14.47 13.46
CA GLU A 88 -16.17 13.85 13.00
C GLU A 88 -16.30 13.94 11.47
N THR A 89 -15.90 15.07 10.88
CA THR A 89 -15.85 15.23 9.42
C THR A 89 -14.83 14.29 8.78
N ALA A 90 -13.62 14.21 9.35
CA ALA A 90 -12.57 13.32 8.85
C ALA A 90 -12.98 11.84 8.96
N LEU A 91 -13.72 11.46 10.00
CA LEU A 91 -14.24 10.11 10.17
C LEU A 91 -15.27 9.77 9.09
N LEU A 92 -16.19 10.69 8.80
CA LEU A 92 -17.18 10.52 7.72
C LEU A 92 -16.52 10.38 6.35
N GLU A 93 -15.51 11.20 6.04
CA GLU A 93 -14.78 11.12 4.77
C GLU A 93 -14.08 9.76 4.62
N LEU A 94 -13.40 9.29 5.69
CA LEU A 94 -12.75 7.99 5.70
C LEU A 94 -13.74 6.83 5.58
N GLU A 95 -14.91 6.93 6.21
CA GLU A 95 -15.96 5.91 6.09
C GLU A 95 -16.49 5.83 4.66
N THR A 96 -16.67 6.97 3.97
CA THR A 96 -17.08 6.98 2.56
C THR A 96 -16.01 6.43 1.62
N GLU A 97 -14.74 6.79 1.83
CA GLU A 97 -13.61 6.25 1.04
C GLU A 97 -13.52 4.73 1.20
N HIS A 98 -13.67 4.23 2.43
CA HIS A 98 -13.63 2.80 2.69
C HIS A 98 -14.79 2.04 2.01
N GLU A 99 -16.00 2.63 1.98
CA GLU A 99 -17.15 2.02 1.31
C GLU A 99 -16.96 1.95 -0.21
N GLU A 100 -16.36 2.97 -0.83
CA GLU A 100 -15.98 2.96 -2.25
C GLU A 100 -14.92 1.90 -2.56
N ASP A 101 -13.87 1.80 -1.73
CA ASP A 101 -12.82 0.79 -1.87
C ASP A 101 -13.36 -0.64 -1.76
N VAL A 102 -14.24 -0.89 -0.78
CA VAL A 102 -14.90 -2.19 -0.59
C VAL A 102 -15.74 -2.53 -1.82
N SER A 103 -16.52 -1.57 -2.33
CA SER A 103 -17.31 -1.78 -3.55
C SER A 103 -16.41 -2.09 -4.77
N GLY A 104 -15.27 -1.40 -4.91
CA GLY A 104 -14.31 -1.63 -5.99
C GLY A 104 -13.70 -3.03 -5.92
N LEU A 105 -13.28 -3.46 -4.73
CA LEU A 105 -12.74 -4.79 -4.49
C LEU A 105 -13.79 -5.89 -4.75
N GLU A 106 -15.05 -5.67 -4.37
CA GLU A 106 -16.13 -6.63 -4.67
C GLU A 106 -16.33 -6.83 -6.18
N ASP A 107 -16.25 -5.76 -6.98
CA ASP A 107 -16.38 -5.86 -8.42
C ASP A 107 -15.18 -6.53 -9.08
N GLU A 108 -13.97 -6.29 -8.57
CA GLU A 108 -12.77 -6.99 -9.02
C GLU A 108 -12.82 -8.50 -8.68
N VAL A 109 -13.31 -8.86 -7.49
CA VAL A 109 -13.54 -10.26 -7.11
C VAL A 109 -14.56 -10.93 -8.04
N LYS A 110 -15.67 -10.26 -8.39
CA LYS A 110 -16.65 -10.79 -9.35
C LYS A 110 -16.03 -11.02 -10.73
N LYS A 111 -15.22 -10.06 -11.21
CA LYS A 111 -14.53 -10.17 -12.49
C LYS A 111 -13.57 -11.35 -12.50
N LEU A 112 -12.71 -11.48 -11.50
CA LEU A 112 -11.77 -12.60 -11.36
C LEU A 112 -12.49 -13.94 -11.23
N SER A 113 -13.65 -13.99 -10.55
CA SER A 113 -14.47 -15.20 -10.48
C SER A 113 -14.98 -15.63 -11.85
N SER A 114 -15.47 -14.69 -12.66
CA SER A 114 -15.93 -14.98 -14.03
C SER A 114 -14.79 -15.47 -14.92
N GLU A 115 -13.61 -14.85 -14.82
CA GLU A 115 -12.43 -15.24 -15.58
C GLU A 115 -11.95 -16.65 -15.21
N ASN A 116 -11.98 -17.01 -13.93
CA ASN A 116 -11.69 -18.37 -13.46
C ASN A 116 -12.68 -19.40 -14.01
N ASP A 117 -13.97 -19.07 -14.05
CA ASP A 117 -14.98 -19.96 -14.63
C ASP A 117 -14.75 -20.18 -16.13
N ASP A 118 -14.31 -19.16 -16.85
CA ASP A 118 -14.00 -19.27 -18.27
C ASP A 118 -12.70 -20.06 -18.51
N TYR A 119 -11.65 -19.85 -17.72
CA TYR A 119 -10.45 -20.69 -17.78
C TYR A 119 -10.76 -22.14 -17.46
N LYS A 120 -11.64 -22.42 -16.49
CA LYS A 120 -12.08 -23.77 -16.18
C LYS A 120 -12.79 -24.44 -17.35
N LYS A 121 -13.63 -23.72 -18.09
CA LYS A 121 -14.26 -24.22 -19.33
C LYS A 121 -13.23 -24.50 -20.42
N GLN A 122 -12.24 -23.62 -20.57
CA GLN A 122 -11.15 -23.82 -21.54
C GLN A 122 -10.34 -25.07 -21.23
N ILE A 123 -9.98 -25.27 -19.96
CA ILE A 123 -9.27 -26.48 -19.50
C ILE A 123 -10.09 -27.74 -19.82
N ALA A 124 -11.38 -27.76 -19.50
CA ALA A 124 -12.25 -28.90 -19.82
C ALA A 124 -12.35 -29.17 -21.34
N SER A 125 -12.32 -28.11 -22.17
CA SER A 125 -12.29 -28.26 -23.62
C SER A 125 -10.97 -28.83 -24.12
N LEU A 126 -9.83 -28.43 -23.53
CA LEU A 126 -8.52 -28.96 -23.88
C LEU A 126 -8.40 -30.44 -23.48
N GLU A 127 -8.87 -30.80 -22.29
CA GLU A 127 -8.92 -32.20 -21.84
C GLU A 127 -9.74 -33.09 -22.80
N SER A 128 -10.84 -32.56 -23.35
CA SER A 128 -11.62 -33.27 -24.37
C SER A 128 -10.87 -33.44 -25.69
N GLN A 129 -10.07 -32.46 -26.09
CA GLN A 129 -9.26 -32.54 -27.31
C GLN A 129 -8.12 -33.54 -27.15
N ASP A 130 -7.47 -33.57 -25.98
CA ASP A 130 -6.41 -34.54 -25.68
C ASP A 130 -6.94 -35.98 -25.76
N ALA A 131 -8.16 -36.23 -25.28
CA ALA A 131 -8.81 -37.54 -25.40
C ALA A 131 -9.09 -37.93 -26.87
N GLU A 132 -9.48 -36.97 -27.72
CA GLU A 132 -9.69 -37.20 -29.15
C GLU A 132 -8.37 -37.47 -29.88
N ILE A 133 -7.30 -36.77 -29.50
CA ILE A 133 -5.95 -37.02 -30.03
C ILE A 133 -5.49 -38.44 -29.69
N GLU A 134 -5.68 -38.90 -28.44
CA GLU A 134 -5.32 -40.26 -28.03
C GLU A 134 -6.07 -41.33 -28.86
N GLU A 135 -7.36 -41.11 -29.15
CA GLU A 135 -8.14 -42.00 -30.00
C GLU A 135 -7.62 -42.01 -31.46
N LEU A 136 -7.28 -40.84 -32.01
CA LEU A 136 -6.72 -40.73 -33.34
C LEU A 136 -5.34 -41.39 -33.44
N GLU A 137 -4.48 -41.23 -32.44
CA GLU A 137 -3.18 -41.90 -32.39
C GLU A 137 -3.31 -43.42 -32.40
N LYS A 138 -4.26 -43.96 -31.62
CA LYS A 138 -4.58 -45.39 -31.65
C LYS A 138 -5.01 -45.84 -33.03
N LYS A 139 -5.90 -45.09 -33.68
CA LYS A 139 -6.39 -45.42 -35.03
C LYS A 139 -5.28 -45.35 -36.09
N VAL A 140 -4.38 -44.38 -35.99
CA VAL A 140 -3.19 -44.30 -36.86
C VAL A 140 -2.31 -45.52 -36.67
N SER A 141 -2.10 -45.98 -35.43
CA SER A 141 -1.29 -47.17 -35.15
C SER A 141 -1.89 -48.44 -35.77
N GLU A 142 -3.22 -48.60 -35.70
CA GLU A 142 -3.95 -49.74 -36.26
C GLU A 142 -3.88 -49.76 -37.79
N LEU A 143 -4.18 -48.63 -38.43
CA LEU A 143 -4.06 -48.49 -39.89
C LEU A 143 -2.62 -48.66 -40.39
N THR A 144 -1.63 -48.27 -39.60
CA THR A 144 -0.21 -48.49 -39.94
C THR A 144 0.14 -49.98 -39.90
N ALA A 145 -0.41 -50.73 -38.94
CA ALA A 145 -0.24 -52.18 -38.88
C ALA A 145 -0.93 -52.89 -40.05
N GLU A 146 -2.16 -52.48 -40.39
CA GLU A 146 -2.94 -53.02 -41.50
C GLU A 146 -2.23 -52.79 -42.86
N ASN A 147 -1.72 -51.57 -43.11
CA ASN A 147 -0.96 -51.29 -44.33
C ASN A 147 0.29 -52.18 -44.45
N LYS A 148 0.99 -52.44 -43.35
CA LYS A 148 2.17 -53.32 -43.35
C LYS A 148 1.82 -54.77 -43.69
N GLU A 149 0.65 -55.24 -43.24
CA GLU A 149 0.13 -56.57 -43.57
C GLU A 149 -0.26 -56.66 -45.04
N LEU A 150 -0.99 -55.66 -45.55
CA LEU A 150 -1.34 -55.54 -46.97
C LEU A 150 -0.11 -55.48 -47.88
N ASP A 151 0.92 -54.71 -47.51
CA ASP A 151 2.19 -54.65 -48.27
C ASP A 151 2.87 -56.04 -48.36
N SER A 152 2.77 -56.82 -47.28
CA SER A 152 3.31 -58.19 -47.24
C SER A 152 2.50 -59.13 -48.14
N GLU A 153 1.17 -58.98 -48.16
CA GLU A 153 0.27 -59.74 -49.03
C GLU A 153 0.52 -59.40 -50.51
N VAL A 154 0.61 -58.11 -50.86
CA VAL A 154 0.95 -57.65 -52.23
C VAL A 154 2.27 -58.25 -52.69
N SER A 155 3.32 -58.18 -51.87
CA SER A 155 4.63 -58.78 -52.18
C SER A 155 4.54 -60.28 -52.46
N SER A 156 3.68 -60.99 -51.72
CA SER A 156 3.46 -62.42 -51.92
C SER A 156 2.72 -62.72 -53.23
N LEU A 157 1.70 -61.93 -53.57
CA LEU A 157 0.92 -62.08 -54.79
C LEU A 157 1.76 -61.73 -56.03
N GLU A 158 2.57 -60.68 -55.96
CA GLU A 158 3.53 -60.34 -57.02
C GLU A 158 4.51 -61.48 -57.28
N SER A 159 5.03 -62.11 -56.22
CA SER A 159 5.92 -63.28 -56.33
C SER A 159 5.22 -64.48 -56.98
N GLN A 160 3.95 -64.72 -56.66
CA GLN A 160 3.14 -65.77 -57.30
C GLN A 160 2.89 -65.46 -58.78
N LEU A 161 2.57 -64.20 -59.11
CA LEU A 161 2.30 -63.76 -60.48
C LEU A 161 3.56 -63.85 -61.35
N ALA A 162 4.73 -63.50 -60.81
CA ALA A 162 6.03 -63.69 -61.46
C ALA A 162 6.31 -65.17 -61.74
N SER A 163 6.02 -66.05 -60.77
CA SER A 163 6.20 -67.50 -60.93
C SER A 163 5.25 -68.10 -61.98
N ALA A 164 4.00 -67.64 -62.03
CA ALA A 164 3.02 -68.05 -63.03
C ALA A 164 3.38 -67.58 -64.46
N LYS A 165 4.00 -66.39 -64.57
CA LYS A 165 4.48 -65.84 -65.85
C LYS A 165 5.79 -66.50 -66.32
N ALA A 166 6.50 -67.21 -65.45
CA ALA A 166 7.80 -67.84 -65.73
C ALA A 166 7.73 -69.29 -66.27
N ALA A 167 6.55 -69.84 -66.59
CA ALA A 167 6.47 -71.04 -67.44
C ALA A 167 6.95 -70.71 -68.88
N PRO A 168 7.85 -71.51 -69.51
CA PRO A 168 8.75 -71.04 -70.57
C PRO A 168 8.05 -70.95 -71.96
N PRO A 169 8.58 -70.16 -72.91
CA PRO A 169 9.75 -70.64 -73.64
C PRO A 169 11.00 -69.79 -73.44
N THR A 170 12.09 -70.52 -73.18
CA THR A 170 13.47 -70.33 -73.64
C THR A 170 14.03 -68.92 -73.88
N SER A 171 15.18 -68.74 -73.23
CA SER A 171 16.47 -68.29 -73.78
C SER A 171 16.82 -66.79 -73.70
N THR A 172 17.92 -66.54 -72.98
CA THR A 172 19.19 -65.95 -73.46
C THR A 172 19.75 -64.86 -72.54
N ALA A 173 21.05 -65.02 -72.32
CA ALA A 173 22.00 -64.25 -71.52
C ALA A 173 22.07 -62.72 -71.71
N SER A 174 22.71 -62.10 -70.71
CA SER A 174 23.91 -61.25 -70.86
C SER A 174 23.78 -59.77 -70.48
N ALA A 175 24.65 -59.38 -69.53
CA ALA A 175 25.46 -58.16 -69.42
C ALA A 175 24.92 -56.79 -69.89
N SER A 176 25.10 -55.75 -69.06
CA SER A 176 26.18 -54.74 -69.22
C SER A 176 25.83 -53.35 -68.62
N THR A 177 26.89 -52.70 -68.12
CA THR A 177 27.21 -51.24 -68.15
C THR A 177 26.26 -50.17 -67.61
N GLY A 178 26.77 -49.44 -66.60
CA GLY A 178 27.28 -48.06 -66.76
C GLY A 178 26.27 -46.92 -66.98
N GLY A 179 26.30 -45.91 -66.12
CA GLY A 179 25.56 -44.67 -66.34
C GLY A 179 25.82 -43.63 -65.25
N SER A 180 26.41 -42.51 -65.65
CA SER A 180 26.96 -41.43 -64.84
C SER A 180 26.00 -40.23 -64.76
N SER A 181 26.20 -39.39 -63.73
CA SER A 181 26.08 -37.92 -63.74
C SER A 181 24.71 -37.21 -63.63
N GLY A 182 24.73 -36.11 -62.84
CA GLY A 182 23.85 -34.93 -62.96
C GLY A 182 23.33 -34.46 -61.59
N SER A 183 24.00 -33.58 -60.84
CA SER A 183 24.27 -32.13 -61.01
C SER A 183 23.08 -31.21 -60.72
N SER A 184 23.42 -30.13 -60.00
CA SER A 184 22.77 -28.80 -59.90
C SER A 184 21.78 -28.62 -58.74
N GLY A 185 21.76 -27.50 -58.00
CA GLY A 185 22.29 -26.18 -58.33
C GLY A 185 22.66 -25.33 -57.11
N SER A 186 23.65 -24.48 -57.37
CA SER A 186 23.97 -23.27 -56.63
C SER A 186 22.85 -22.24 -56.76
N SER A 187 22.67 -21.43 -55.73
CA SER A 187 22.35 -20.01 -55.90
C SER A 187 22.83 -19.22 -54.69
N SER A 188 23.97 -18.55 -54.87
CA SER A 188 24.42 -17.44 -54.05
C SER A 188 23.53 -16.22 -54.32
N SER A 189 23.16 -15.47 -53.28
CA SER A 189 22.86 -14.04 -53.41
C SER A 189 23.37 -13.29 -52.19
N SER A 190 24.38 -12.45 -52.45
CA SER A 190 24.94 -11.45 -51.55
C SER A 190 23.88 -10.49 -51.00
N GLY A 191 24.03 -10.13 -49.73
CA GLY A 191 23.27 -9.04 -49.12
C GLY A 191 23.84 -8.65 -47.76
N SER A 192 24.98 -7.94 -47.76
CA SER A 192 25.31 -6.89 -46.77
C SER A 192 24.96 -7.19 -45.30
N THR A 193 25.62 -8.18 -44.68
CA THR A 193 25.57 -8.38 -43.24
C THR A 193 26.67 -7.57 -42.56
N THR A 194 26.27 -6.50 -41.87
CA THR A 194 26.99 -6.10 -40.65
C THR A 194 27.10 -7.35 -39.80
N ALA A 195 28.33 -7.78 -39.55
CA ALA A 195 28.65 -9.00 -38.84
C ALA A 195 28.18 -8.92 -37.38
N SER A 196 26.90 -9.18 -37.13
CA SER A 196 26.47 -9.78 -35.87
C SER A 196 26.90 -11.23 -35.95
N THR A 197 27.96 -11.57 -35.25
CA THR A 197 28.34 -12.96 -35.02
C THR A 197 27.11 -13.73 -34.55
N ASP A 198 26.73 -14.82 -35.23
CA ASP A 198 25.67 -15.74 -34.81
C ASP A 198 26.08 -16.41 -33.50
N VAL A 199 25.88 -15.70 -32.40
CA VAL A 199 26.00 -16.25 -31.05
C VAL A 199 24.66 -16.94 -30.79
N TYR A 200 24.71 -18.20 -30.38
CA TYR A 200 23.52 -18.99 -30.05
C TYR A 200 23.71 -19.61 -28.67
N TYR A 201 22.72 -19.43 -27.80
CA TYR A 201 22.68 -20.05 -26.48
C TYR A 201 21.56 -21.08 -26.44
N LYS A 202 21.86 -22.31 -26.03
CA LYS A 202 20.85 -23.37 -25.90
C LYS A 202 19.85 -23.07 -24.78
N ASN A 203 20.28 -22.38 -23.72
CA ASN A 203 19.46 -22.01 -22.58
C ASN A 203 20.09 -20.85 -21.79
N CYS A 204 19.34 -20.29 -20.84
CA CYS A 204 19.79 -19.17 -20.02
C CYS A 204 20.96 -19.48 -19.08
N THR A 205 21.21 -20.75 -18.74
CA THR A 205 22.39 -21.12 -17.95
C THR A 205 23.66 -20.93 -18.77
N GLU A 206 23.63 -21.30 -20.05
CA GLU A 206 24.75 -21.10 -20.97
C GLU A 206 25.01 -19.61 -21.21
N ALA A 207 23.96 -18.81 -21.44
CA ALA A 207 24.08 -17.36 -21.61
C ALA A 207 24.68 -16.66 -20.36
N ARG A 208 24.26 -17.06 -19.15
CA ARG A 208 24.81 -16.54 -17.89
C ARG A 208 26.27 -16.95 -17.67
N ASN A 209 26.62 -18.20 -17.95
CA ASN A 209 28.00 -18.68 -17.84
C ASN A 209 28.94 -17.97 -18.82
N ALA A 210 28.41 -17.56 -19.99
CA ALA A 210 29.12 -16.73 -20.96
C ALA A 210 29.18 -15.23 -20.58
N GLY A 211 28.51 -14.81 -19.50
CA GLY A 211 28.43 -13.42 -19.07
C GLY A 211 27.58 -12.53 -19.99
N ALA A 212 26.69 -13.13 -20.78
CA ALA A 212 25.89 -12.43 -21.79
C ALA A 212 24.46 -12.11 -21.34
N ALA A 213 24.03 -12.58 -20.16
CA ALA A 213 22.71 -12.28 -19.61
C ALA A 213 22.72 -10.95 -18.81
N PRO A 214 21.64 -10.14 -18.87
CA PRO A 214 20.44 -10.31 -19.70
C PRO A 214 20.71 -10.10 -21.19
N VAL A 215 20.05 -10.87 -22.05
CA VAL A 215 20.21 -10.84 -23.52
C VAL A 215 19.02 -10.08 -24.13
N TYR A 216 19.25 -8.90 -24.72
CA TYR A 216 18.15 -8.08 -25.21
C TYR A 216 17.75 -8.40 -26.65
N LYS A 217 16.48 -8.19 -26.98
CA LYS A 217 15.98 -8.35 -28.36
C LYS A 217 16.75 -7.45 -29.33
N GLY A 218 17.45 -8.08 -30.27
CA GLY A 218 18.32 -7.41 -31.24
C GLY A 218 19.82 -7.60 -30.96
N ASP A 219 20.18 -8.05 -29.76
CA ASP A 219 21.55 -8.43 -29.44
C ASP A 219 21.93 -9.77 -30.11
N PRO A 220 23.19 -9.93 -30.52
CA PRO A 220 23.72 -11.23 -30.92
C PRO A 220 23.56 -12.23 -29.76
N GLY A 221 22.85 -13.35 -29.98
CA GLY A 221 22.53 -14.29 -28.90
C GLY A 221 21.06 -14.34 -28.51
N TYR A 222 20.26 -13.33 -28.86
CA TYR A 222 18.84 -13.34 -28.54
C TYR A 222 18.09 -14.40 -29.36
N ALA A 223 17.29 -15.19 -28.66
CA ALA A 223 16.36 -16.14 -29.26
C ALA A 223 15.12 -16.23 -28.40
N SER A 224 13.94 -16.40 -29.01
CA SER A 224 12.65 -16.39 -28.30
C SER A 224 12.52 -17.48 -27.24
N HIS A 225 13.31 -18.55 -27.29
CA HIS A 225 13.31 -19.59 -26.25
C HIS A 225 14.05 -19.17 -24.96
N LEU A 226 14.76 -18.04 -24.98
CA LEU A 226 15.45 -17.46 -23.82
C LEU A 226 14.59 -16.43 -23.08
N ASP A 227 13.51 -15.98 -23.71
CA ASP A 227 12.60 -14.92 -23.26
C ASP A 227 11.23 -15.58 -22.99
N ARG A 228 11.02 -15.95 -21.72
CA ARG A 228 9.91 -16.85 -21.32
C ARG A 228 8.56 -16.14 -21.39
N ASP A 229 8.52 -14.85 -21.11
CA ASP A 229 7.34 -14.01 -21.04
C ASP A 229 7.17 -13.12 -22.30
N GLY A 230 8.20 -13.00 -23.13
CA GLY A 230 8.13 -12.38 -24.45
C GLY A 230 8.25 -10.86 -24.41
N ASP A 231 8.83 -10.30 -23.35
CA ASP A 231 8.94 -8.86 -23.13
C ASP A 231 10.13 -8.22 -23.87
N GLY A 232 11.01 -9.04 -24.45
CA GLY A 232 12.22 -8.63 -25.15
C GLY A 232 13.50 -8.69 -24.33
N VAL A 233 13.46 -9.22 -23.10
CA VAL A 233 14.60 -9.40 -22.20
C VAL A 233 14.80 -10.89 -21.91
N GLY A 234 15.71 -11.52 -22.64
CA GLY A 234 16.06 -12.92 -22.43
C GLY A 234 16.90 -13.12 -21.16
N CYS A 235 16.60 -14.19 -20.42
CA CYS A 235 17.39 -14.66 -19.27
C CYS A 235 17.51 -13.72 -18.07
N GLU A 236 16.46 -12.94 -17.79
CA GLU A 236 16.22 -12.31 -16.49
C GLU A 236 16.32 -13.28 -15.29
#